data_AF-A0A6A7LSW1-F1
#
_entry.id   AF-A0A6A7LSW1-F1
#
_cell.length_a   1.000
_cell.length_b   1.000
_cell.length_c   1.000
_cell.angle_alpha   90.00
_cell.angle_beta   90.00
_cell.angle_gamma   90.00
#
_symmetry.space_group_name_H-M   'P 1'
#
loop_
_entity.id
_entity.type
_entity.pdbx_description
1 polymer ?
#
loop_
_entity_poly.entity_id
_entity_poly.type
_entity_poly.pdbx_seq_one_letter_code
_entity_poly.pdbx_strand_id
1 'polypeptide(L)' 'MLGVGIDWAEEFHDVALGRPGDGVFAEIHVAHTPAALDALIARIVALEP' A
#
# COMPACT_ATOMS: atom_id res chain seq x y z
N MET A 1 6.52 -2.32 12.31
CA MET A 1 5.05 -2.22 12.28
C MET A 1 4.66 -1.09 11.35
N LEU A 2 4.39 -1.49 10.12
CA LEU A 2 3.86 -0.74 9.01
C LEU A 2 2.34 -0.65 9.17
N GLY A 3 1.81 0.55 9.01
CA GLY A 3 0.39 0.79 8.80
C GLY A 3 0.08 0.75 7.31
N VAL A 4 -1.04 0.11 6.95
CA VAL A 4 -1.54 0.05 5.58
C VAL A 4 -3.01 0.50 5.59
N GLY A 5 -3.28 1.65 4.99
CA GLY A 5 -4.63 2.13 4.70
C GLY A 5 -4.99 1.80 3.25
N ILE A 6 -6.21 1.34 3.01
CA ILE A 6 -6.70 0.99 1.67
C ILE A 6 -8.06 1.65 1.49
N ASP A 7 -8.22 2.39 0.39
CA ASP A 7 -9.49 2.93 -0.06
C ASP A 7 -9.83 2.43 -1.47
N TRP A 8 -11.12 2.34 -1.77
CA TRP A 8 -11.60 1.97 -3.09
C TRP A 8 -11.82 3.23 -3.94
N ALA A 9 -11.13 3.31 -5.08
CA ALA A 9 -11.22 4.44 -6.00
C ALA A 9 -11.49 3.97 -7.43
N GLU A 10 -12.75 3.62 -7.72
CA GLU A 10 -13.29 3.23 -9.04
C GLU A 10 -12.40 2.30 -9.90
N GLU A 11 -11.36 2.85 -10.53
CA GLU A 11 -10.41 2.17 -11.40
C GLU A 11 -9.22 1.51 -10.67
N PHE A 12 -8.96 1.87 -9.41
CA PHE A 12 -7.86 1.36 -8.58
C PHE A 12 -8.16 1.40 -7.07
N HIS A 13 -7.30 0.76 -6.27
CA HIS A 13 -7.22 1.00 -4.83
C HIS A 13 -6.20 2.08 -4.54
N ASP A 14 -6.57 3.07 -3.74
CA ASP A 14 -5.61 4.00 -3.18
C ASP A 14 -5.04 3.41 -1.89
N VAL A 15 -3.71 3.30 -1.81
CA VAL A 15 -3.02 2.61 -0.72
C VAL A 15 -2.02 3.54 -0.07
N ALA A 16 -2.27 3.86 1.20
CA ALA A 16 -1.37 4.65 2.04
C ALA A 16 -0.52 3.74 2.92
N LEU A 17 0.80 3.91 2.89
CA LEU A 17 1.76 3.25 3.78
C LEU A 17 2.25 4.25 4.82
N GLY A 18 2.24 3.83 6.09
CA GLY A 18 2.65 4.68 7.20
C GLY A 18 3.40 3.96 8.30
N ARG A 19 4.02 4.72 9.22
CA ARG A 19 4.64 4.21 10.44
C ARG A 19 4.25 5.09 11.63
N PRO A 20 4.15 4.53 12.85
CA PRO A 20 3.97 5.33 14.05
C PRO A 20 5.09 6.38 14.18
N GLY A 21 4.72 7.64 14.38
CA GLY A 21 5.66 8.76 14.49
C GLY A 21 6.01 9.45 13.17
N ASP A 22 6.00 8.73 12.05
CA ASP A 22 6.34 9.27 10.72
C ASP A 22 5.11 9.68 9.90
N GLY A 23 3.92 9.18 10.28
CA GLY A 23 2.69 9.37 9.51
C GLY A 23 2.69 8.55 8.22
N VAL A 24 1.95 9.02 7.21
CA VAL A 24 1.93 8.42 5.86
C VAL A 24 3.18 8.87 5.10
N PHE A 25 3.95 7.93 4.58
CA PHE A 25 5.18 8.20 3.83
C PHE A 25 5.12 7.73 2.37
N ALA A 26 4.09 6.97 1.98
CA ALA A 26 3.84 6.63 0.59
C ALA A 26 2.34 6.48 0.33
N GLU A 27 1.93 6.90 -0.87
CA GLU A 27 0.59 6.75 -1.42
C GLU A 27 0.75 6.11 -2.80
N ILE A 28 -0.02 5.05 -3.07
CA ILE A 28 0.20 4.16 -4.21
C ILE A 28 -1.15 3.77 -4.79
N HIS A 29 -1.34 4.03 -6.09
CA HIS A 29 -2.50 3.49 -6.81
C HIS A 29 -2.22 2.06 -7.25
N VAL A 30 -3.11 1.15 -6.87
CA VAL A 30 -3.01 -0.28 -7.16
C VAL A 30 -4.18 -0.68 -8.05
N ALA A 31 -3.89 -0.95 -9.32
CA ALA A 31 -4.89 -1.42 -10.26
C ALA A 31 -5.59 -2.70 -9.77
N HIS A 32 -6.85 -2.89 -10.14
CA HIS A 32 -7.65 -4.06 -9.80
C HIS A 32 -7.22 -5.33 -10.56
N THR A 33 -5.97 -5.73 -10.37
CA THR A 33 -5.35 -6.90 -11.01
C THR A 33 -4.51 -7.68 -10.01
N PRO A 34 -4.41 -9.02 -10.16
CA PRO A 34 -3.57 -9.83 -9.29
C PRO A 34 -2.09 -9.39 -9.30
N ALA A 35 -1.55 -9.05 -10.48
CA ALA A 35 -0.15 -8.64 -10.60
C ALA A 35 0.18 -7.34 -9.83
N ALA A 36 -0.75 -6.38 -9.83
CA ALA A 36 -0.58 -5.15 -9.04
C ALA A 36 -0.65 -5.42 -7.53
N LEU A 37 -1.52 -6.36 -7.12
CA LEU A 37 -1.59 -6.81 -5.74
C LEU A 37 -0.30 -7.54 -5.30
N ASP A 38 0.25 -8.41 -6.14
CA ASP A 38 1.52 -9.10 -5.87
C ASP A 38 2.67 -8.09 -5.68
N ALA A 39 2.72 -7.05 -6.52
CA ALA A 39 3.71 -5.98 -6.39
C ALA A 39 3.54 -5.18 -5.08
N LEU A 40 2.30 -4.90 -4.66
CA LEU A 40 2.01 -4.27 -3.37
C LEU A 40 2.50 -5.15 -2.20
N ILE A 41 2.18 -6.45 -2.23
CA ILE A 41 2.59 -7.40 -1.18
C ILE A 41 4.11 -7.46 -1.08
N ALA A 42 4.81 -7.59 -2.21
CA ALA A 42 6.28 -7.62 -2.24
C ALA A 42 6.88 -6.34 -1.61
N ARG A 43 6.28 -5.18 -1.88
CA ARG A 43 6.69 -3.91 -1.28
C ARG A 43 6.45 -3.87 0.23
N ILE A 44 5.30 -4.32 0.69
CA ILE A 44 4.97 -4.39 2.13
C ILE A 44 5.97 -5.30 2.86
N VAL A 45 6.25 -6.49 2.31
CA VAL A 45 7.23 -7.44 2.86
C VAL A 45 8.62 -6.84 2.92
N ALA A 46 9.05 -6.05 1.93
CA ALA A 46 10.35 -5.38 1.97
C ALA A 46 10.44 -4.23 2.98
N LEU A 47 9.31 -3.70 3.45
CA LEU A 47 9.25 -2.54 4.35
C LEU A 47 8.97 -2.91 5.82
N GLU A 48 8.53 -4.13 6.07
CA GLU A 48 8.40 -4.72 7.41
C GLU A 48 9.65 -5.56 7.73
N PRO A 49 10.34 -5.28 8.86
CA PRO A 49 11.50 -6.06 9.29
C PRO A 49 11.15 -7.46 9.81
#